data_AF-A0A1G8CW75-F1
#
_entry.id   AF-A0A1G8CW75-F1
#
_cell.length_a   1.000
_cell.length_b   1.000
_cell.length_c   1.000
_cell.angle_alpha   90.00
_cell.angle_beta   90.00
_cell.angle_gamma   90.00
#
_symmetry.space_group_name_H-M   'P 1'
#
loop_
_entity.id
_entity.type
_entity.pdbx_description
1 polymer ?
#
loop_
_entity_poly.entity_id
_entity_poly.type
_entity_poly.pdbx_seq_one_letter_code
_entity_poly.pdbx_strand_id
1 'polypeptide(L)'
;MIGEIEVLMRHWGEQMSAASSAGGLPSTMGTIMEYGGCAPRGGVYGAKLLVAGAGPDYVAAEVVAALGAVERGQGGVQLCRLALVRYVNPHGLTLDEQVRVLELGVGAAGRRCYFRLVQRLHELVEVELKVRQARLRTQRKEAGREGDKMRRAAHEQAKRAHAARGNELFRGDGS
;
A
#
# COMPACT_ATOMS: atom_id res chain seq x y z
N MET A 1 12.86 0.91 20.38
CA MET A 1 12.12 0.29 19.26
C MET A 1 10.73 0.85 19.29
N ILE A 2 10.15 1.26 18.15
CA ILE A 2 8.78 1.80 18.12
C ILE A 2 7.81 0.62 17.94
N GLY A 3 6.93 0.39 18.92
CA GLY A 3 6.09 -0.80 18.99
C GLY A 3 5.10 -0.95 17.83
N GLU A 4 4.48 0.15 17.40
CA GLU A 4 3.53 0.15 16.27
C GLU A 4 4.23 -0.22 14.96
N ILE A 5 5.41 0.34 14.71
CA ILE A 5 6.22 0.02 13.53
C ILE A 5 6.70 -1.44 13.57
N GLU A 6 7.02 -1.99 14.74
CA GLU A 6 7.37 -3.40 14.89
C GLU A 6 6.23 -4.32 14.44
N VAL A 7 4.97 -3.94 14.70
CA VAL A 7 3.80 -4.71 14.24
C VAL A 7 3.68 -4.64 12.71
N LEU A 8 3.80 -3.45 12.13
CA LEU A 8 3.71 -3.27 10.67
C LEU A 8 4.83 -4.02 9.92
N MET A 9 6.06 -3.96 10.44
CA MET A 9 7.21 -4.64 9.86
C MET A 9 7.11 -6.16 9.97
N ARG A 10 6.56 -6.70 11.07
CA ARG A 10 6.28 -8.14 11.21
C ARG A 10 5.22 -8.61 10.22
N HIS A 11 4.08 -7.89 10.13
CA HIS A 11 3.05 -8.18 9.14
C HIS A 11 3.61 -8.19 7.70
N TRP A 12 4.43 -7.19 7.35
CA TRP A 12 5.11 -7.15 6.06
C TRP A 12 6.03 -8.37 5.85
N GLY A 13 6.82 -8.74 6.85
CA GLY A 13 7.72 -9.90 6.79
C GLY A 13 6.97 -11.22 6.59
N GLU A 14 5.89 -11.43 7.34
CA GLU A 14 5.00 -12.59 7.22
C GLU A 14 4.41 -12.71 5.80
N GLN A 15 3.93 -11.58 5.25
CA GLN A 15 3.34 -11.53 3.92
C GLN A 15 4.37 -11.79 2.81
N MET A 16 5.61 -11.32 2.99
CA MET A 16 6.68 -11.58 2.04
C MET A 16 7.12 -13.06 2.06
N SER A 17 7.18 -13.67 3.25
CA SER A 17 7.45 -15.10 3.41
C SER A 17 6.33 -15.96 2.83
N ALA A 18 5.06 -15.60 3.06
CA ALA A 18 3.91 -16.28 2.48
C ALA A 18 3.88 -16.19 0.94
N ALA A 19 4.15 -15.01 0.36
CA ALA A 19 4.24 -14.83 -1.08
C ALA A 19 5.39 -15.61 -1.73
N SER A 20 6.49 -15.84 -1.01
CA SER A 20 7.59 -16.69 -1.50
C SER A 20 7.29 -18.19 -1.44
N SER A 21 6.42 -18.61 -0.51
CA SER A 21 5.98 -20.00 -0.35
C SER A 21 4.84 -20.35 -1.31
N ALA A 22 4.00 -19.37 -1.65
CA ALA A 22 2.98 -19.47 -2.68
C ALA A 22 3.55 -19.02 -4.03
N GLY A 23 4.28 -19.90 -4.72
CA GLY A 23 4.82 -19.69 -6.08
C GLY A 23 3.76 -19.52 -7.18
N GLY A 24 2.67 -18.80 -6.92
CA GLY A 24 1.63 -18.47 -7.88
C GLY A 24 1.20 -17.03 -7.66
N LEU A 25 1.36 -16.20 -8.70
CA LEU A 25 0.56 -14.99 -8.83
C LEU A 25 -0.90 -15.36 -8.48
N PRO A 26 -1.61 -14.58 -7.64
CA PRO A 26 -3.04 -14.81 -7.46
C PRO A 26 -3.66 -14.82 -8.86
N SER A 27 -4.24 -15.97 -9.24
CA SER A 27 -4.74 -16.16 -10.58
C SER A 27 -5.75 -15.05 -10.87
N THR A 28 -5.67 -14.47 -12.07
CA THR A 28 -6.64 -13.48 -12.55
C THR A 28 -8.08 -13.96 -12.34
N MET A 29 -8.31 -15.27 -12.37
CA MET A 29 -9.58 -15.93 -12.12
C MET A 29 -10.05 -15.86 -10.65
N GLY A 30 -9.14 -15.94 -9.67
CA GLY A 30 -9.47 -15.80 -8.25
C GLY A 30 -9.95 -14.39 -7.89
N THR A 31 -9.32 -13.37 -8.46
CA THR A 31 -9.75 -11.97 -8.30
C THR A 31 -11.07 -11.69 -9.03
N ILE A 32 -11.33 -12.35 -10.17
CA ILE A 32 -12.62 -12.21 -10.89
C ILE A 32 -13.79 -12.83 -10.11
N MET A 33 -13.56 -13.96 -9.43
CA MET A 33 -14.57 -14.58 -8.57
C MET A 33 -14.88 -13.75 -7.32
N GLU A 34 -13.89 -13.08 -6.73
CA GLU A 34 -14.07 -12.19 -5.57
C GLU A 34 -14.88 -10.92 -5.89
N TYR A 35 -14.77 -10.39 -7.13
CA TYR A 35 -15.47 -9.17 -7.57
C TYR A 35 -16.68 -9.40 -8.50
N GLY A 36 -17.22 -10.63 -8.56
CA GLY A 36 -18.49 -10.91 -9.24
C GLY A 36 -18.54 -10.50 -10.72
N GLY A 37 -17.42 -10.55 -11.43
CA GLY A 37 -17.37 -10.27 -12.87
C GLY A 37 -17.20 -8.80 -13.29
N CYS A 38 -17.04 -7.85 -12.35
CA CYS A 38 -16.70 -6.46 -12.70
C CYS A 38 -15.22 -6.17 -12.39
N ALA A 39 -14.33 -6.49 -13.33
CA ALA A 39 -12.93 -6.10 -13.23
C ALA A 39 -12.82 -4.56 -13.15
N PRO A 40 -12.08 -3.97 -12.20
CA PRO A 40 -11.89 -2.53 -12.12
C PRO A 40 -11.27 -2.02 -13.43
N ARG A 41 -12.07 -1.34 -14.26
CA ARG A 41 -11.59 -0.75 -15.50
C ARG A 41 -10.85 0.55 -15.16
N GLY A 42 -9.54 0.44 -15.00
CA GLY A 42 -8.65 1.58 -14.89
C GLY A 42 -7.37 1.26 -14.15
N GLY A 43 -6.32 0.86 -14.88
CA GLY A 43 -4.98 0.73 -14.31
C GLY A 43 -4.11 -0.24 -15.09
N VAL A 44 -3.16 0.30 -15.84
CA VAL A 44 -2.04 -0.40 -16.49
C VAL A 44 -1.41 -1.41 -15.52
N TYR A 45 -0.95 -2.56 -16.05
CA TYR A 45 -0.12 -3.53 -15.32
C TYR A 45 0.90 -2.80 -14.42
N GLY A 46 0.73 -2.91 -13.10
CA GLY A 46 1.53 -2.19 -12.10
C GLY A 46 0.71 -1.33 -11.12
N ALA A 47 -0.53 -0.98 -11.43
CA ALA A 47 -1.40 -0.26 -10.51
C ALA A 47 -2.20 -1.22 -9.61
N LYS A 48 -1.53 -1.88 -8.65
CA LYS A 48 -2.18 -2.55 -7.50
C LYS A 48 -2.70 -1.55 -6.45
N LEU A 49 -2.79 -0.26 -6.79
CA LEU A 49 -3.65 0.68 -6.07
C LEU A 49 -5.07 0.53 -6.62
N LEU A 50 -5.78 -0.47 -6.10
CA LEU A 50 -7.22 -0.36 -6.02
C LEU A 50 -7.52 1.00 -5.37
N VAL A 51 -8.34 1.78 -6.06
CA VAL A 51 -8.82 3.11 -5.69
C VAL A 51 -8.81 3.27 -4.16
N ALA A 52 -8.05 4.26 -3.67
CA ALA A 52 -7.97 4.59 -2.25
C ALA A 52 -7.38 3.52 -1.30
N GLY A 53 -6.46 2.66 -1.75
CA GLY A 53 -5.68 1.80 -0.85
C GLY A 53 -6.41 0.54 -0.38
N ALA A 54 -7.31 0.02 -1.22
CA ALA A 54 -8.12 -1.17 -0.91
C ALA A 54 -7.60 -2.41 -1.65
N GLY A 55 -6.30 -2.68 -1.58
CA GLY A 55 -5.70 -3.93 -2.05
C GLY A 55 -5.64 -4.98 -0.93
N PRO A 56 -5.68 -6.30 -1.25
CA PRO A 56 -5.70 -7.38 -0.26
C PRO A 56 -4.51 -7.38 0.71
N ASP A 57 -3.46 -6.60 0.44
CA ASP A 57 -2.46 -6.25 1.45
C ASP A 57 -1.83 -4.86 1.21
N TYR A 58 -2.68 -3.85 1.35
CA TYR A 58 -2.26 -2.46 1.23
C TYR A 58 -1.19 -2.06 2.27
N VAL A 59 -1.25 -2.63 3.47
CA VAL A 59 -0.31 -2.32 4.55
C VAL A 59 1.11 -2.77 4.21
N ALA A 60 1.29 -4.03 3.78
CA ALA A 60 2.62 -4.49 3.38
C ALA A 60 3.15 -3.73 2.15
N ALA A 61 2.27 -3.36 1.21
CA ALA A 61 2.66 -2.55 0.05
C ALA A 61 3.20 -1.15 0.45
N GLU A 62 2.59 -0.50 1.44
CA GLU A 62 3.11 0.77 1.97
C GLU A 62 4.44 0.58 2.71
N VAL A 63 4.62 -0.53 3.45
CA VAL A 63 5.91 -0.85 4.09
C VAL A 63 7.00 -1.08 3.05
N VAL A 64 6.73 -1.83 1.96
CA VAL A 64 7.67 -2.00 0.84
C VAL A 64 8.05 -0.63 0.26
N ALA A 65 7.07 0.22 0.04
CA ALA A 65 7.31 1.51 -0.58
C ALA A 65 8.04 2.50 0.35
N ALA A 66 7.85 2.39 1.67
CA ALA A 66 8.62 3.10 2.68
C ALA A 66 10.07 2.58 2.73
N LEU A 67 10.28 1.26 2.77
CA LEU A 67 11.61 0.66 2.72
C LEU A 67 12.39 1.06 1.46
N GLY A 68 11.73 1.11 0.29
CA GLY A 68 12.36 1.59 -0.93
C GLY A 68 12.78 3.07 -0.86
N ALA A 69 12.10 3.90 -0.07
CA ALA A 69 12.53 5.28 0.20
C ALA A 69 13.72 5.32 1.18
N VAL A 70 13.67 4.51 2.24
CA VAL A 70 14.77 4.36 3.20
C VAL A 70 16.04 3.87 2.51
N GLU A 71 15.94 2.92 1.58
CA GLU A 71 17.07 2.33 0.85
C GLU A 71 17.89 3.40 0.10
N ARG A 72 17.23 4.39 -0.49
CA ARG A 72 17.86 5.49 -1.22
C ARG A 72 18.59 6.49 -0.31
N GLY A 73 18.37 6.42 1.00
CA GLY A 73 19.02 7.27 1.98
C GLY A 73 20.40 6.78 2.42
N GLN A 74 21.11 7.60 3.21
CA GLN A 74 22.45 7.26 3.70
C GLN A 74 22.42 6.03 4.64
N GLY A 75 23.12 4.97 4.24
CA GLY A 75 23.12 3.69 4.96
C GLY A 75 21.81 2.90 4.80
N GLY A 76 20.94 3.30 3.87
CA GLY A 76 19.64 2.69 3.61
C GLY A 76 19.73 1.22 3.26
N VAL A 77 20.69 0.84 2.39
CA VAL A 77 20.92 -0.56 1.99
C VAL A 77 21.16 -1.47 3.20
N GLN A 78 21.95 -1.01 4.18
CA GLN A 78 22.21 -1.81 5.40
C GLN A 78 20.94 -1.95 6.26
N LEU A 79 20.11 -0.91 6.32
CA LEU A 79 18.83 -0.95 7.04
C LEU A 79 17.81 -1.86 6.37
N CYS A 80 17.74 -1.87 5.04
CA CYS A 80 16.90 -2.79 4.27
C CYS A 80 17.38 -4.24 4.42
N ARG A 81 18.70 -4.48 4.40
CA ARG A 81 19.27 -5.79 4.71
C ARG A 81 18.91 -6.26 6.12
N LEU A 82 18.99 -5.38 7.11
CA LEU A 82 18.53 -5.66 8.48
C LEU A 82 17.03 -6.01 8.50
N ALA A 83 16.18 -5.27 7.78
CA ALA A 83 14.75 -5.55 7.72
C ALA A 83 14.46 -6.96 7.17
N LEU A 84 15.13 -7.36 6.08
CA LEU A 84 15.00 -8.69 5.50
C LEU A 84 15.45 -9.78 6.47
N VAL A 85 16.63 -9.62 7.08
CA VAL A 85 17.20 -10.58 8.02
C VAL A 85 16.32 -10.74 9.27
N ARG A 86 15.72 -9.65 9.76
CA ARG A 86 14.92 -9.66 10.99
C ARG A 86 13.47 -10.13 10.78
N TYR A 87 12.78 -9.59 9.78
CA TYR A 87 11.32 -9.74 9.66
C TYR A 87 10.89 -10.81 8.66
N VAL A 88 11.63 -10.97 7.55
CA VAL A 88 11.37 -12.08 6.61
C VAL A 88 11.99 -13.35 7.18
N ASN A 89 13.24 -13.25 7.65
CA ASN A 89 14.01 -14.30 8.33
C ASN A 89 13.75 -15.72 7.77
N PRO A 90 13.98 -15.96 6.46
CA PRO A 90 13.59 -17.20 5.80
C PRO A 90 14.32 -18.43 6.36
N HIS A 91 15.45 -18.23 7.05
CA HIS A 91 16.28 -19.29 7.63
C HIS A 91 16.08 -19.47 9.13
N GLY A 92 15.16 -18.73 9.77
CA GLY A 92 14.92 -18.84 11.21
C GLY A 92 16.12 -18.46 12.07
N LEU A 93 16.96 -17.52 11.61
CA LEU A 93 18.19 -17.09 12.27
C LEU A 93 17.91 -16.56 13.68
N THR A 94 18.72 -17.00 14.63
CA THR A 94 18.81 -16.44 15.99
C THR A 94 19.38 -15.02 15.96
N LEU A 95 19.20 -14.25 17.03
CA LEU A 95 19.73 -12.89 17.12
C LEU A 95 21.25 -12.83 16.90
N ASP A 96 22.01 -13.78 17.45
CA ASP A 96 23.47 -13.80 17.31
C ASP A 96 23.90 -14.13 15.87
N GLU A 97 23.16 -14.99 15.19
CA GLU A 97 23.37 -15.27 13.76
C GLU A 97 23.01 -14.07 12.90
N GLN A 98 21.90 -13.38 13.19
CA GLN A 98 21.54 -12.15 12.49
C GLN A 98 22.62 -11.06 12.67
N VAL A 99 23.14 -10.87 13.89
CA VAL A 99 24.26 -9.95 14.18
C VAL A 99 25.50 -10.31 13.37
N ARG A 100 25.81 -11.62 13.27
CA ARG A 100 26.96 -12.12 12.49
C ARG A 100 26.77 -11.89 10.99
N VAL A 101 25.61 -12.25 10.44
CA VAL A 101 25.28 -12.07 9.01
C VAL A 101 25.33 -10.59 8.62
N LEU A 102 24.91 -9.69 9.50
CA LEU A 102 24.95 -8.25 9.30
C LEU A 102 26.30 -7.61 9.62
N GLU A 103 27.30 -8.41 10.03
CA GLU A 103 28.67 -7.96 10.32
C GLU A 103 28.76 -6.82 11.34
N LEU A 104 27.88 -6.84 12.36
CA LEU A 104 27.75 -5.74 13.32
C LEU A 104 28.77 -5.78 14.48
N GLY A 105 29.73 -6.69 14.42
CA GLY A 105 30.70 -6.96 15.47
C GLY A 105 30.29 -8.13 16.38
N VAL A 106 31.09 -8.37 17.43
CA VAL A 106 30.99 -9.57 18.27
C VAL A 106 30.40 -9.24 19.65
N GLY A 107 29.63 -10.18 20.20
CA GLY A 107 29.13 -10.14 21.57
C GLY A 107 28.20 -8.95 21.85
N ALA A 108 28.31 -8.38 23.05
CA ALA A 108 27.41 -7.34 23.52
C ALA A 108 27.47 -6.04 22.68
N ALA A 109 28.62 -5.72 22.10
CA ALA A 109 28.76 -4.56 21.22
C ALA A 109 27.94 -4.73 19.93
N GLY A 110 27.98 -5.92 19.32
CA GLY A 110 27.19 -6.25 18.13
C GLY A 110 25.69 -6.21 18.40
N ARG A 111 25.23 -6.76 19.53
CA ARG A 111 23.82 -6.69 19.94
C ARG A 111 23.34 -5.25 20.15
N ARG A 112 24.15 -4.38 20.78
CA ARG A 112 23.82 -2.95 20.92
C ARG A 112 23.73 -2.24 19.58
N CYS A 113 24.65 -2.53 18.66
CA CYS A 113 24.64 -1.98 17.30
C CYS A 113 23.37 -2.42 16.54
N TYR A 114 23.00 -3.69 16.65
CA TYR A 114 21.77 -4.23 16.09
C TYR A 114 20.53 -3.47 16.54
N PHE A 115 20.30 -3.33 17.85
CA PHE A 115 19.11 -2.63 18.35
C PHE A 115 19.11 -1.15 18.01
N ARG A 116 20.28 -0.52 17.90
CA ARG A 116 20.40 0.86 17.41
C ARG A 116 19.97 0.98 15.95
N LEU A 117 20.38 0.04 15.10
CA LEU A 117 19.95 0.01 13.69
C LEU A 117 18.46 -0.30 13.56
N VAL A 118 17.89 -1.20 14.39
CA VAL A 118 16.44 -1.45 14.43
C VAL A 118 15.69 -0.17 14.82
N GLN A 119 16.15 0.54 15.86
CA GLN A 119 15.54 1.82 16.24
C GLN A 119 15.57 2.82 15.08
N ARG A 120 16.72 3.00 14.44
CA ARG A 120 16.89 3.91 13.30
C ARG A 120 16.00 3.51 12.11
N LEU A 121 15.91 2.22 11.82
CA LEU A 121 15.01 1.70 10.79
C LEU A 121 13.55 2.09 11.10
N HIS A 122 13.11 1.92 12.34
CA HIS A 122 11.73 2.24 12.72
C HIS A 122 11.44 3.73 12.57
N GLU A 123 12.34 4.59 13.02
CA GLU A 123 12.19 6.05 12.91
C GLU A 123 12.05 6.49 11.45
N LEU A 124 12.90 5.95 10.56
CA LEU A 124 12.84 6.30 9.14
C LEU A 124 11.59 5.75 8.46
N VAL A 125 11.20 4.50 8.75
CA VAL A 125 9.96 3.92 8.21
C VAL A 125 8.74 4.69 8.70
N GLU A 126 8.69 5.08 9.97
CA GLU A 126 7.59 5.89 10.52
C GLU A 126 7.45 7.23 9.79
N VAL A 127 8.57 7.93 9.56
CA VAL A 127 8.58 9.21 8.83
C VAL A 127 8.02 9.02 7.41
N GLU A 128 8.51 8.02 6.68
CA GLU A 128 8.06 7.73 5.31
C GLU A 128 6.57 7.35 5.25
N LEU A 129 6.10 6.52 6.19
CA LEU A 129 4.69 6.14 6.27
C LEU A 129 3.80 7.36 6.57
N LYS A 130 4.20 8.26 7.47
CA LYS A 130 3.46 9.50 7.76
C LYS A 130 3.37 10.41 6.53
N VAL A 131 4.48 10.58 5.80
CA VAL A 131 4.50 11.36 4.54
C VAL A 131 3.54 10.75 3.52
N ARG A 132 3.54 9.43 3.36
CA ARG A 132 2.66 8.72 2.44
C ARG A 132 1.19 8.83 2.82
N GLN A 133 0.87 8.64 4.09
CA GLN A 133 -0.50 8.82 4.61
C GLN A 133 -1.01 10.26 4.39
N ALA A 134 -0.17 11.28 4.57
CA ALA A 134 -0.55 12.66 4.31
C ALA A 134 -0.89 12.91 2.83
N ARG A 135 -0.09 12.35 1.91
CA ARG A 135 -0.36 12.43 0.45
C ARG A 135 -1.67 11.76 0.08
N LEU A 136 -1.93 10.55 0.61
CA LEU A 136 -3.16 9.81 0.33
C LEU A 136 -4.40 10.48 0.88
N ARG A 137 -4.32 11.09 2.07
CA ARG A 137 -5.40 11.91 2.62
C ARG A 137 -5.76 13.07 1.69
N THR A 138 -4.76 13.70 1.07
CA THR A 138 -4.97 14.80 0.11
C THR A 138 -5.63 14.28 -1.17
N GLN A 139 -5.10 13.20 -1.74
CA GLN A 139 -5.66 12.57 -2.95
C GLN A 139 -7.10 12.10 -2.74
N ARG A 140 -7.43 11.53 -1.57
CA ARG A 140 -8.81 11.12 -1.23
C ARG A 140 -9.77 12.32 -1.17
N LYS A 141 -9.33 13.46 -0.64
CA LYS A 141 -10.14 14.69 -0.60
C LYS A 141 -10.39 15.23 -2.01
N GLU A 142 -9.37 15.22 -2.86
CA GLU A 142 -9.47 15.66 -4.25
C GLU A 142 -10.40 14.75 -5.06
N ALA A 143 -10.24 13.44 -4.93
CA ALA A 143 -11.12 12.45 -5.56
C ALA A 143 -12.58 12.60 -5.10
N GLY A 144 -12.82 12.85 -3.82
CA GLY A 144 -14.16 13.10 -3.29
C GLY A 144 -14.80 14.35 -3.90
N ARG A 145 -14.05 15.46 -3.98
CA ARG A 145 -14.53 16.71 -4.62
C ARG A 145 -14.86 16.49 -6.10
N GLU A 146 -14.03 15.74 -6.80
CA GLU A 146 -14.25 15.46 -8.22
C GLU A 146 -15.47 14.56 -8.43
N GLY A 147 -15.65 13.54 -7.58
CA GLY A 147 -16.86 12.72 -7.55
C GLY A 147 -18.13 13.53 -7.27
N ASP A 148 -18.06 14.52 -6.36
CA ASP A 148 -19.19 15.41 -6.05
C ASP A 148 -19.56 16.28 -7.26
N LYS A 149 -18.58 16.85 -7.95
CA LYS A 149 -18.82 17.62 -9.18
C LYS A 149 -19.46 16.75 -10.25
N MET A 150 -18.94 15.53 -10.47
CA MET A 150 -19.49 14.59 -11.44
C MET A 150 -20.93 14.21 -11.11
N ARG A 151 -21.25 13.93 -9.83
CA ARG A 151 -22.63 13.65 -9.39
C ARG A 151 -23.57 14.83 -9.64
N ARG A 152 -23.14 16.05 -9.36
CA ARG A 152 -23.93 17.26 -9.63
C ARG A 152 -24.18 17.45 -11.13
N ALA A 153 -23.13 17.30 -11.96
CA ALA A 153 -23.24 17.42 -13.40
C ALA A 153 -24.20 16.37 -13.99
N ALA A 154 -24.09 15.12 -13.54
CA ALA A 154 -24.99 14.04 -13.94
C ALA A 154 -26.45 14.33 -13.56
N HIS A 155 -26.68 14.86 -12.35
CA HIS A 155 -28.03 15.23 -11.91
C HIS A 155 -28.63 16.37 -12.76
N GLU A 156 -27.84 17.38 -13.11
CA GLU A 156 -28.29 18.48 -13.96
C GLU A 156 -28.53 18.00 -15.41
N GLN A 157 -27.70 17.11 -15.93
CA GLN A 157 -27.93 16.48 -17.23
C GLN A 157 -29.22 15.64 -17.24
N ALA A 158 -29.47 14.85 -16.19
CA ALA A 158 -30.69 14.06 -16.06
C ALA A 158 -31.93 14.97 -16.01
N LYS A 159 -31.92 16.04 -15.20
CA LYS A 159 -32.99 17.05 -15.17
C LYS A 159 -33.29 17.63 -16.55
N ARG A 160 -32.25 18.06 -17.28
CA ARG A 160 -32.39 18.60 -18.65
C ARG A 160 -32.99 17.57 -19.61
N ALA A 161 -32.55 16.32 -19.54
CA ALA A 161 -33.09 15.23 -20.37
C ALA A 161 -34.56 14.91 -20.04
N HIS A 162 -34.99 15.04 -18.77
CA HIS A 162 -36.39 14.89 -18.40
C HIS A 162 -37.24 16.08 -18.88
N ALA A 163 -36.74 17.31 -18.76
CA ALA A 163 -37.43 18.51 -19.26
C ALA A 163 -37.60 18.51 -20.79
N ALA A 164 -36.57 18.09 -21.53
CA ALA A 164 -36.63 17.96 -22.99
C ALA A 164 -37.69 16.94 -23.44
N ARG A 165 -37.73 15.77 -22.79
CA ARG A 165 -38.76 14.74 -23.06
C ARG A 165 -40.17 15.21 -22.73
N GLY A 166 -40.36 15.98 -21.66
CA GLY A 166 -41.66 16.60 -21.35
C GLY A 166 -42.12 17.54 -22.46
N ASN A 167 -41.24 18.40 -22.96
CA ASN A 167 -41.57 19.31 -24.06
C ASN A 167 -41.91 18.59 -25.39
N GLU A 168 -41.28 17.43 -25.65
CA GLU A 168 -41.61 16.60 -26.81
C GLU A 168 -42.98 15.93 -26.67
N LEU A 169 -43.34 15.45 -25.48
CA LEU A 169 -44.65 14.87 -25.18
C LEU A 169 -45.79 15.89 -25.32
N PHE A 170 -45.61 17.12 -24.84
CA PHE A 170 -46.67 18.15 -24.86
C PHE A 170 -46.77 18.96 -26.17
N ARG A 171 -45.81 18.82 -27.09
CA ARG A 171 -45.90 19.43 -28.45
C ARG A 171 -46.58 18.52 -29.48
N GLY A 172 -46.79 17.24 -29.17
CA GLY A 172 -47.40 16.26 -30.09
C GLY A 172 -48.94 16.31 -30.18
N ASP A 173 -49.63 16.91 -29.21
CA ASP A 173 -51.10 16.90 -29.11
C ASP A 173 -51.78 18.14 -29.74
N GLY A 174 -51.06 18.91 -30.54
CA GLY A 174 -51.59 20.08 -31.26
C GLY A 174 -51.52 19.89 -32.77
N SER A 175 -52.38 19.04 -33.33
CA SER A 175 -52.64 18.94 -34.78
C SER A 175 -54.11 18.68 -35.03
#